data_AF-A0A8T5I0W2-F1
#
_entry.id   AF-A0A8T5I0W2-F1
#
_cell.length_a   1.000
_cell.length_b   1.000
_cell.length_c   1.000
_cell.angle_alpha   90.00
_cell.angle_beta   90.00
_cell.angle_gamma   90.00
#
_symmetry.space_group_name_H-M   'P 1'
#
loop_
_entity.id
_entity.type
_entity.pdbx_description
1 polymer ?
#
loop_
_entity_poly.entity_id
_entity_poly.type
_entity_poly.pdbx_seq_one_letter_code
_entity_poly.pdbx_strand_id
1 'polypeptide(L)'
;MDEKIRKIILLEYYSRLKGCSKIPQMHMYNFPELKEIDNEIIFKNAKFLIDENLVRGGIDEEKDHLFPWITRLTSTGIELVEKDQSE
;
A
#
# COMPACT_ATOMS: atom_id res chain seq x y z
N MET A 1 7.61 -3.44 -12.45
CA MET A 1 7.64 -4.16 -11.15
C MET A 1 7.03 -3.30 -10.06
N ASP A 2 7.52 -2.07 -9.89
CA ASP A 2 7.00 -1.09 -8.90
C ASP A 2 5.51 -0.76 -9.06
N GLU A 3 5.02 -0.58 -10.29
CA GLU A 3 3.58 -0.39 -10.56
C GLU A 3 2.73 -1.56 -10.04
N LYS A 4 3.19 -2.80 -10.22
CA LYS A 4 2.49 -3.99 -9.75
C LYS A 4 2.42 -4.01 -8.22
N ILE A 5 3.52 -3.66 -7.53
CA ILE A 5 3.56 -3.58 -6.07
C ILE A 5 2.61 -2.50 -5.56
N ARG A 6 2.66 -1.30 -6.15
CA ARG A 6 1.77 -0.18 -5.81
C ARG A 6 0.31 -0.56 -6.00
N LYS A 7 -0.02 -1.23 -7.12
CA LYS A 7 -1.38 -1.71 -7.41
C LYS A 7 -1.85 -2.74 -6.39
N ILE A 8 -1.01 -3.72 -6.02
CA ILE A 8 -1.34 -4.70 -4.96
C ILE A 8 -1.68 -3.97 -3.65
N ILE A 9 -0.83 -3.03 -3.21
CA ILE A 9 -1.06 -2.28 -1.98
C ILE A 9 -2.37 -1.48 -2.06
N LEU A 10 -2.56 -0.70 -3.12
CA LEU A 10 -3.76 0.13 -3.30
C LEU A 10 -5.05 -0.71 -3.34
N LEU A 11 -5.06 -1.84 -4.06
CA LEU A 11 -6.22 -2.72 -4.17
C LEU A 11 -6.58 -3.38 -2.84
N GLU A 12 -5.59 -3.78 -2.05
CA GLU A 12 -5.84 -4.36 -0.72
C GLU A 12 -6.45 -3.32 0.23
N TYR A 13 -5.89 -2.09 0.28
CA TYR A 13 -6.48 -1.01 1.08
C TYR A 13 -7.85 -0.54 0.55
N TYR A 14 -8.10 -0.60 -0.75
CA TYR A 14 -9.42 -0.37 -1.32
C TYR A 14 -10.42 -1.44 -0.88
N SER A 15 -10.00 -2.72 -0.88
CA SER A 15 -10.82 -3.83 -0.42
C SER A 15 -11.15 -3.72 1.07
N ARG A 16 -10.21 -3.23 1.90
CA ARG A 16 -10.46 -2.89 3.31
C ARG A 16 -11.50 -1.80 3.45
N LEU A 17 -11.38 -0.72 2.67
CA LEU A 17 -12.32 0.38 2.66
C LEU A 17 -13.75 -0.08 2.33
N LYS A 18 -13.91 -1.00 1.37
CA LYS A 18 -15.22 -1.57 0.99
C LYS A 18 -15.70 -2.67 1.94
N GLY A 19 -14.91 -3.09 2.92
CA GLY A 19 -15.25 -4.17 3.85
C GLY A 19 -15.16 -5.59 3.25
N CYS A 20 -14.46 -5.75 2.12
CA CYS A 20 -14.36 -7.01 1.38
C CYS A 20 -12.97 -7.67 1.47
N SER A 21 -12.01 -7.05 2.14
CA SER A 21 -10.66 -7.63 2.31
C SER A 21 -10.72 -8.92 3.13
N LYS A 22 -9.98 -9.92 2.67
CA LYS A 22 -9.77 -11.20 3.38
C LYS A 22 -8.65 -11.11 4.44
N ILE A 23 -7.84 -10.04 4.39
CA ILE A 23 -6.67 -9.84 5.26
C ILE A 23 -6.63 -8.40 5.83
N PRO A 24 -7.73 -7.90 6.45
CA PRO A 24 -7.91 -6.47 6.72
C PRO A 24 -6.95 -5.86 7.74
N GLN A 25 -6.28 -6.67 8.56
CA GLN A 25 -5.33 -6.25 9.59
C GLN A 25 -3.88 -6.60 9.24
N MET A 26 -3.65 -7.21 8.08
CA MET A 26 -2.33 -7.68 7.69
C MET A 26 -1.44 -6.49 7.32
N HIS A 27 -0.19 -6.50 7.76
CA HIS A 27 0.79 -5.52 7.31
C HIS A 27 1.23 -5.81 5.87
N MET A 28 1.55 -4.79 5.07
CA MET A 28 1.85 -4.96 3.64
C MET A 28 3.03 -5.88 3.33
N TYR A 29 4.05 -5.90 4.21
CA TYR A 29 5.17 -6.87 4.10
C TYR A 29 4.73 -8.33 4.17
N ASN A 30 3.56 -8.59 4.75
CA ASN A 30 3.01 -9.93 4.91
C ASN A 30 1.95 -10.26 3.85
N PHE A 31 1.67 -9.37 2.90
CA PHE A 31 0.71 -9.65 1.83
C PHE A 31 1.16 -10.88 1.03
N PRO A 32 0.28 -11.87 0.80
CA PRO A 32 0.63 -13.07 0.05
C PRO A 32 1.29 -12.76 -1.30
N GLU A 33 0.80 -11.73 -2.00
CA GLU A 33 1.28 -11.28 -3.30
C GLU A 33 2.64 -10.57 -3.26
N LEU A 34 3.09 -10.13 -2.07
CA LEU A 34 4.36 -9.43 -1.86
C LEU A 34 5.40 -10.30 -1.12
N LYS A 35 5.06 -11.54 -0.75
CA LYS A 35 5.88 -12.40 0.11
C LYS A 35 7.30 -12.68 -0.41
N GLU A 36 7.47 -12.71 -1.74
CA GLU A 36 8.78 -12.97 -2.38
C GLU A 36 9.49 -11.69 -2.84
N ILE A 37 8.93 -10.52 -2.54
CA ILE A 37 9.50 -9.23 -2.90
C ILE A 37 10.39 -8.73 -1.77
N ASP A 38 11.56 -8.18 -2.12
CA ASP A 38 12.46 -7.56 -1.16
C ASP A 38 11.75 -6.42 -0.39
N ASN A 39 11.91 -6.42 0.94
CA ASN A 39 11.34 -5.41 1.82
C ASN A 39 11.80 -3.99 1.47
N GLU A 40 13.01 -3.81 0.93
CA GLU A 40 13.50 -2.50 0.48
C GLU A 40 12.71 -1.99 -0.74
N ILE A 41 12.30 -2.89 -1.63
CA ILE A 41 11.47 -2.53 -2.80
C ILE A 41 10.05 -2.19 -2.34
N ILE A 42 9.47 -2.99 -1.44
CA ILE A 42 8.16 -2.70 -0.84
C ILE A 42 8.20 -1.35 -0.10
N PHE A 43 9.28 -1.08 0.65
CA PHE A 43 9.51 0.18 1.35
C PHE A 43 9.45 1.38 0.39
N LYS A 44 10.24 1.36 -0.68
CA LYS A 44 10.30 2.45 -1.67
C LYS A 44 8.93 2.73 -2.29
N ASN A 45 8.18 1.67 -2.60
CA ASN A 45 6.84 1.79 -3.15
C ASN A 45 5.82 2.33 -2.14
N ALA A 46 5.87 1.88 -0.88
CA ALA A 46 5.00 2.40 0.17
C ALA A 46 5.30 3.88 0.45
N LYS A 47 6.58 4.26 0.53
CA LYS A 47 7.01 5.66 0.65
C LYS A 47 6.47 6.51 -0.50
N PHE A 48 6.61 6.05 -1.74
CA PHE A 48 6.05 6.73 -2.90
C PHE A 48 4.55 6.98 -2.77
N LEU A 49 3.77 5.97 -2.37
CA LEU A 49 2.32 6.11 -2.20
C LEU A 49 1.95 7.15 -1.13
N ILE A 50 2.76 7.25 -0.06
CA ILE A 50 2.59 8.24 1.00
C ILE A 50 2.94 9.64 0.49
N ASP A 51 4.10 9.79 -0.16
CA ASP A 51 4.60 11.07 -0.70
C ASP A 51 3.64 11.64 -1.75
N GLU A 52 3.11 10.81 -2.64
CA GLU A 52 2.11 11.18 -3.65
C GLU A 52 0.69 11.34 -3.09
N ASN A 53 0.53 11.24 -1.77
CA ASN A 53 -0.75 11.42 -1.09
C ASN A 53 -1.85 10.49 -1.63
N LEU A 54 -1.49 9.29 -2.10
CA LEU A 54 -2.44 8.24 -2.53
C LEU A 54 -2.96 7.45 -1.32
N VAL A 55 -2.17 7.41 -0.25
CA VAL A 55 -2.52 6.76 1.01
C VAL A 55 -2.23 7.67 2.19
N ARG A 56 -2.93 7.44 3.31
CA ARG A 56 -2.58 8.01 4.63
C ARG A 56 -1.69 7.03 5.36
N GLY A 57 -0.51 7.49 5.72
CA GLY A 57 0.51 6.67 6.36
C GLY A 57 1.63 7.54 6.91
N GLY A 58 2.67 6.88 7.38
CA GLY A 58 3.88 7.49 7.90
C GLY A 58 5.07 6.55 7.74
N ILE A 59 6.24 7.05 8.12
CA ILE A 59 7.46 6.25 8.24
C ILE A 59 7.91 6.41 9.68
N ASP A 60 7.91 5.30 10.41
CA ASP A 60 8.48 5.24 11.74
C ASP A 60 9.98 4.94 11.63
N GLU A 61 10.77 5.55 12.51
CA GLU A 61 12.19 5.32 12.64
C GLU A 61 12.46 4.60 13.96
N GLU A 62 12.99 3.37 13.89
CA GLU A 62 13.42 2.62 15.07
C GLU A 62 14.89 2.22 14.92
N LYS A 63 15.74 2.81 15.77
CA LYS A 63 17.21 2.71 15.70
C LYS A 63 17.70 3.16 14.32
N ASP A 64 18.13 2.22 13.48
CA ASP A 64 18.65 2.45 12.14
C ASP A 64 17.72 1.91 11.03
N HIS A 65 16.47 1.57 11.39
CA HIS A 65 15.50 1.00 10.47
C HIS A 65 14.28 1.90 10.27
N LEU A 66 13.85 2.02 9.01
CA LEU A 66 12.67 2.78 8.61
C LEU A 66 11.53 1.84 8.27
N PHE A 67 10.36 2.08 8.84
CA PHE A 67 9.17 1.25 8.68
C PHE A 67 7.98 2.08 8.19
N PRO A 68 7.55 1.90 6.94
CA PRO A 68 6.37 2.58 6.43
C PRO A 68 5.13 1.85 6.93
N TRP A 69 4.12 2.61 7.34
CA TRP A 69 2.80 2.10 7.69
C TRP A 69 1.74 2.87 6.93
N ILE A 70 0.63 2.19 6.62
CA ILE A 70 -0.51 2.76 5.89
C ILE A 70 -1.77 2.45 6.68
N THR A 71 -2.64 3.44 6.86
CA THR A 71 -3.92 3.30 7.57
C THR A 71 -5.11 3.21 6.63
N ARG A 72 -5.14 4.02 5.57
CA ARG A 72 -6.26 4.09 4.62
C ARG A 72 -5.85 4.73 3.30
N LEU A 73 -6.66 4.55 2.26
CA LEU A 73 -6.57 5.35 1.04
C LEU A 73 -6.98 6.81 1.29
N THR A 74 -6.43 7.73 0.50
CA THR A 74 -6.98 9.08 0.35
C THR A 74 -8.04 9.10 -0.75
N SER A 75 -8.76 10.22 -0.91
CA SER A 75 -9.66 10.41 -2.05
C SER A 75 -8.94 10.23 -3.39
N THR A 76 -7.72 10.77 -3.52
CA THR A 76 -6.90 10.62 -4.73
C THR A 76 -6.52 9.17 -5.01
N GLY A 77 -6.15 8.40 -3.98
CA GLY A 77 -5.86 6.98 -4.13
C GLY A 77 -7.08 6.16 -4.52
N ILE A 78 -8.26 6.51 -3.99
CA ILE A 78 -9.53 5.87 -4.36
C ILE A 78 -9.84 6.14 -5.84
N GLU A 79 -9.79 7.40 -6.27
CA GLU A 79 -10.05 7.78 -7.66
C GLU A 79 -9.10 7.08 -8.63
N LEU A 80 -7.83 6.92 -8.26
CA LEU A 80 -6.83 6.22 -9.08
C LEU A 80 -7.22 4.74 -9.27
N VAL A 81 -7.61 4.05 -8.19
CA VAL A 81 -8.04 2.65 -8.25
C VAL A 81 -9.33 2.50 -9.06
N GLU A 82 -10.30 3.39 -8.86
CA GLU A 82 -11.58 3.33 -9.58
C GLU A 82 -11.42 3.60 -11.09
N LYS A 83 -10.50 4.50 -11.48
CA LYS A 83 -10.15 4.72 -12.89
C LYS A 83 -9.52 3.49 -13.53
N ASP A 84 -8.54 2.88 -12.86
CA ASP A 84 -7.82 1.70 -13.37
C ASP A 84 -8.71 0.43 -13.43
N GLN A 85 -9.83 0.38 -12.69
CA GLN A 85 -10.84 -0.68 -12.82
C GLN A 85 -11.89 -0.43 -13.93
N SER A 86 -11.93 0.80 -14.47
CA SER A 86 -12.89 1.20 -15.50
C SER A 86 -12.32 1.10 -16.92
N GLU A 87 -11.03 0.78 -17.05
CA GLU A 87 -10.31 0.50 -18.30
C GLU A 87 -10.21 -1.02 -18.56
#